data_AF-A0A929H9E0-F1
#
_entry.id   AF-A0A929H9E0-F1
#
_cell.length_a   1.000
_cell.length_b   1.000
_cell.length_c   1.000
_cell.angle_alpha   90.00
_cell.angle_beta   90.00
_cell.angle_gamma   90.00
#
_symmetry.space_group_name_H-M   'P 1'
#
loop_
_entity.id
_entity.type
_entity.pdbx_description
1 polymer ?
#
loop_
_entity_poly.entity_id
_entity_poly.type
_entity_poly.pdbx_seq_one_letter_code
_entity_poly.pdbx_strand_id
1 'polypeptide(L)' 'MSKNEQYPDQVRIRLGLIDSEISERPEAHIFVTSQASWENCCDDLPCCDVYEPVR' A
#
# COMPACT_ATOMS: atom_id res chain seq x y z
N MET A 1 -9.95 11.73 13.84
CA MET A 1 -9.65 10.42 14.43
C MET A 1 -8.43 9.87 13.75
N SER A 2 -7.49 9.31 14.51
CA SER A 2 -6.26 8.77 13.94
C SER A 2 -6.60 7.49 13.19
N LYS A 3 -6.08 7.29 11.98
CA LYS A 3 -6.34 6.07 11.19
C LYS A 3 -5.88 4.79 11.92
N ASN A 4 -4.99 4.91 12.89
CA ASN A 4 -4.55 3.79 13.72
C ASN A 4 -5.64 3.27 14.66
N GLU A 5 -6.57 4.12 15.09
CA GLU A 5 -7.70 3.70 15.96
C GLU A 5 -8.68 2.78 15.23
N GLN A 6 -8.68 2.80 13.90
CA GLN A 6 -9.57 1.99 13.08
C GLN A 6 -9.05 0.56 12.85
N TYR A 7 -7.75 0.33 13.04
CA TYR A 7 -7.10 -0.96 12.78
C TYR A 7 -6.07 -1.27 13.88
N PRO A 8 -6.51 -1.54 15.12
CA PRO A 8 -5.60 -1.72 16.27
C PRO A 8 -4.68 -2.94 16.13
N ASP A 9 -5.10 -3.94 15.36
CA ASP A 9 -4.36 -5.19 15.15
C ASP A 9 -3.40 -5.14 13.94
N GLN A 10 -3.31 -4.00 13.24
CA GLN A 10 -2.46 -3.84 12.06
C GLN A 10 -1.33 -2.85 12.34
N VAL A 11 -0.10 -3.24 11.98
CA VAL A 11 1.08 -2.37 12.04
C VAL A 11 1.63 -2.16 10.63
N ARG A 12 1.85 -0.90 10.25
CA ARG A 12 2.50 -0.52 8.99
C ARG A 12 3.98 -0.23 9.23
N ILE A 13 4.84 -0.95 8.54
CA ILE A 13 6.31 -0.81 8.61
C ILE A 13 6.81 -0.35 7.25
N ARG A 14 7.85 0.51 7.23
CA ARG A 14 8.54 0.85 5.98
C ARG A 14 9.49 -0.28 5.61
N LEU A 15 9.33 -0.83 4.40
CA LEU A 15 10.07 -2.01 3.96
C LEU A 15 11.60 -1.85 4.06
N GLY A 16 12.12 -0.65 3.77
CA GLY A 16 13.55 -0.36 3.87
C GLY A 16 14.16 -0.39 5.28
N LEU A 17 13.37 -0.70 6.31
CA LEU A 17 13.86 -0.95 7.68
C LEU A 17 14.09 -2.44 7.97
N ILE A 18 13.67 -3.34 7.09
CA ILE A 18 13.83 -4.79 7.24
C ILE A 18 15.13 -5.19 6.53
N ASP A 19 16.01 -5.88 7.25
CA ASP A 19 17.34 -6.31 6.76
C ASP A 19 17.39 -7.80 6.38
N SER A 20 16.31 -8.54 6.63
CA SER A 20 16.12 -9.91 6.18
C SER A 20 15.48 -9.98 4.79
N GLU A 21 15.62 -11.12 4.12
CA GLU A 21 14.90 -11.41 2.88
C GLU A 21 13.38 -11.32 3.07
N ILE A 22 12.70 -10.73 2.09
CA ILE A 22 11.23 -10.58 2.07
C ILE A 22 10.70 -11.37 0.88
N SER A 23 9.82 -12.33 1.16
CA SER A 23 9.25 -13.21 0.14
C SER A 23 7.95 -12.64 -0.45
N GLU A 24 7.27 -11.82 0.33
CA GLU A 24 6.00 -11.18 0.06
C GLU A 24 6.14 -10.11 -1.03
N ARG A 25 5.09 -9.96 -1.84
CA ARG A 25 5.02 -8.96 -2.92
C ARG A 25 3.82 -8.03 -2.68
N PRO A 26 3.85 -6.80 -3.23
CA PRO A 26 2.69 -5.92 -3.17
C PRO A 26 1.46 -6.59 -3.79
N GLU A 27 0.29 -6.39 -3.18
CA GLU A 27 -0.98 -6.92 -3.69
C GLU A 27 -1.80 -5.87 -4.44
N ALA A 28 -1.53 -4.57 -4.22
CA ALA A 28 -2.19 -3.46 -4.89
C ALA A 28 -1.36 -2.17 -4.76
N HIS A 29 -1.61 -1.24 -5.69
CA HIS A 29 -1.20 0.16 -5.57
C HIS A 29 -2.36 0.96 -5.01
N ILE A 30 -2.21 1.49 -3.80
CA ILE A 30 -3.24 2.32 -3.14
C ILE A 30 -2.88 3.81 -3.20
N PHE A 31 -3.90 4.66 -3.24
CA PHE A 31 -3.77 6.12 -3.36
C PHE A 31 -3.05 6.58 -4.63
N VAL A 32 -3.26 5.88 -5.75
CA VAL A 32 -2.59 6.18 -7.03
C VAL A 32 -2.90 7.59 -7.54
N THR A 33 -4.02 8.20 -7.16
CA THR A 33 -4.35 9.59 -7.53
C THR A 33 -3.51 10.65 -6.80
N SER A 34 -2.76 10.26 -5.76
CA SER A 34 -1.84 11.14 -5.03
C SER A 34 -0.45 11.19 -5.65
N GLN A 35 -0.18 10.39 -6.69
CA GLN A 35 1.07 10.41 -7.44
C GLN A 35 1.05 11.47 -8.55
N ALA A 36 2.18 11.66 -9.24
CA ALA A 36 2.23 12.58 -10.36
C ALA A 36 1.37 12.09 -11.55
N SER A 37 0.74 13.01 -12.27
CA SER A 37 -0.24 12.69 -13.34
C SER A 37 0.33 11.90 -14.53
N TRP A 38 1.65 11.86 -14.68
CA TRP A 38 2.33 11.12 -15.75
C TRP A 38 2.75 9.70 -15.34
N GLU A 39 2.60 9.33 -14.07
CA GLU A 39 2.85 7.98 -13.60
C GLU A 39 1.67 7.06 -13.91
N ASN A 40 1.96 5.85 -14.35
CA ASN A 40 0.98 4.81 -14.62
C ASN A 40 1.35 3.55 -13.84
N CYS A 41 0.35 2.79 -13.41
CA CYS A 41 0.59 1.43 -12.93
C CYS A 41 1.03 0.57 -14.11
N CYS A 42 2.28 0.13 -14.10
CA CYS A 42 2.90 -0.61 -15.19
C CYS A 42 2.92 -2.12 -14.97
N ASP A 43 2.21 -2.62 -13.96
CA ASP A 43 2.10 -4.04 -13.61
C ASP A 43 0.64 -4.51 -13.59
N ASP A 44 0.45 -5.81 -13.37
CA ASP A 44 -0.88 -6.45 -13.36
C ASP A 44 -1.58 -6.30 -11.99
N LEU A 45 -1.06 -5.47 -11.09
CA LEU A 45 -1.66 -5.27 -9.76
C LEU A 45 -2.82 -4.28 -9.82
N PRO A 46 -3.86 -4.45 -8.98
CA PRO A 46 -4.94 -3.49 -8.83
C PRO A 46 -4.43 -2.09 -8.48
N CYS A 47 -5.01 -1.08 -9.13
CA CYS A 47 -4.74 0.33 -8.85
C CYS A 47 -5.97 0.99 -8.27
N CYS A 48 -5.82 1.50 -7.05
CA CYS A 48 -6.91 2.01 -6.24
C CYS A 48 -6.66 3.47 -5.88
N ASP A 49 -7.68 4.31 -6.04
CA ASP A 49 -7.65 5.71 -5.62
C ASP A 49 -7.61 5.84 -4.09
N VAL A 50 -8.05 4.79 -3.40
CA VAL A 50 -8.12 4.66 -1.94
C VAL A 50 -7.55 3.29 -1.54
N TYR A 51 -7.95 2.80 -0.37
CA TYR A 51 -7.59 1.46 0.10
C TYR A 51 -8.17 0.35 -0.78
N GLU A 52 -7.61 -0.86 -0.66
CA GLU A 52 -8.16 -2.06 -1.27
C GLU A 52 -9.60 -2.31 -0.77
N PRO A 53 -10.49 -2.83 -1.63
CA PRO A 53 -11.90 -3.01 -1.28
C PRO A 53 -12.15 -4.05 -0.17
N VAL A 54 -11.19 -4.93 0.11
CA VAL A 54 -11.26 -5.96 1.17
C VAL A 54 -10.23 -5.64 2.27
N ARG A 55 -10.45 -4.52 2.97
CA ARG A 55 -9.55 -4.04 4.04
C ARG A 55 -10.14 -4.19 5.43
#